data_AF-A0A0D2KRM7-F1
#
_entry.id   AF-A0A0D2KRM7-F1
#
_cell.length_a   1.000
_cell.length_b   1.000
_cell.length_c   1.000
_cell.angle_alpha   90.00
_cell.angle_beta   90.00
_cell.angle_gamma   90.00
#
_symmetry.space_group_name_H-M   'P 1'
#
loop_
_entity.id
_entity.type
_entity.pdbx_description
1 polymer ?
#
loop_
_entity_poly.entity_id
_entity_poly.type
_entity_poly.pdbx_seq_one_letter_code
_entity_poly.pdbx_strand_id
1 'polypeptide(L)'
;MATGPLIVQALKDLCIRAVSSNFEHSPTFGKLPDASCKRVVDGLALDLPLELVGTLIADEDYWQRRATARWRNCDTAVHGRSWKQLYFERNLQEALEQFDQGTGDLLALRRLMTYSRRFARNIRVRQLPSRLDPQVFFDAMVNAPASLCLAYGSKGVGLDYDRSLFGMQLGDCRCLARALAQTEALVHLDLSNNSLDDDKTLMLASGLANNISVVHLDLSHNKARGRPARPAAAAIADRGARALARVLDASCPLAVLDMSDNQLLSESGRALGRALRASRGLVSLDLRLNRLGDDGCKALLDALRSGSSSGGGGGCAPLERLGLAANGAGPAAGAALAAALRCSRTLSQVDASGNALGAAAGAPLAAAVRESAALVALDVRRCGIGGDHEEAITEELLARAERRARAGPGGGALGASGGL
;
A
#
# COMPACT_ATOMS: atom_id res chain seq x y z
N MET A 1 -7.64 -71.91 -2.54
CA MET A 1 -7.47 -70.45 -2.80
C MET A 1 -8.14 -69.71 -1.67
N ALA A 2 -7.35 -69.10 -0.77
CA ALA A 2 -7.89 -68.36 0.35
C ALA A 2 -8.51 -67.04 -0.16
N THR A 3 -9.84 -66.99 -0.24
CA THR A 3 -10.57 -65.74 -0.39
C THR A 3 -10.43 -64.98 0.92
N GLY A 4 -9.57 -63.95 0.93
CA GLY A 4 -9.46 -63.03 2.06
C GLY A 4 -10.82 -62.39 2.39
N PRO A 5 -10.99 -61.83 3.59
CA PRO A 5 -12.28 -61.33 4.05
C PRO A 5 -12.83 -60.29 3.06
N LEU A 6 -14.09 -60.48 2.64
CA LEU A 6 -14.87 -59.49 1.89
C LEU A 6 -14.96 -58.22 2.75
N ILE A 7 -14.14 -57.22 2.44
CA ILE A 7 -14.24 -55.89 3.04
C ILE A 7 -15.49 -55.24 2.45
N VAL A 8 -16.63 -55.45 3.09
CA VAL A 8 -17.88 -54.77 2.72
C VAL A 8 -17.76 -53.31 3.13
N GLN A 9 -17.72 -52.42 2.14
CA GLN A 9 -17.69 -50.98 2.39
C GLN A 9 -18.97 -50.56 3.12
N ALA A 10 -18.84 -49.78 4.20
CA ALA A 10 -20.00 -49.32 4.94
C ALA A 10 -20.87 -48.43 4.05
N LEU A 11 -22.20 -48.60 4.13
CA LEU A 11 -23.17 -47.82 3.34
C LEU A 11 -22.93 -46.32 3.48
N LYS A 12 -22.57 -45.85 4.69
CA LYS A 12 -22.21 -44.46 4.95
C LYS A 12 -21.07 -43.94 4.04
N ASP A 13 -20.06 -44.77 3.78
CA ASP A 13 -18.87 -44.39 2.98
C ASP A 13 -19.18 -44.41 1.47
N LEU A 14 -20.12 -45.26 1.06
CA LEU A 14 -20.67 -45.25 -0.30
C LEU A 14 -21.54 -44.01 -0.52
N CYS A 15 -22.41 -43.67 0.43
CA CYS A 15 -23.24 -42.46 0.36
C CYS A 15 -22.39 -41.19 0.32
N ILE A 16 -21.36 -41.06 1.18
CA ILE A 16 -20.45 -39.90 1.17
C ILE A 16 -19.80 -39.73 -0.21
N ARG A 17 -19.26 -40.82 -0.79
CA ARG A 17 -18.66 -40.74 -2.14
C ARG A 17 -19.67 -40.36 -3.21
N ALA A 18 -20.87 -40.95 -3.19
CA ALA A 18 -21.92 -40.62 -4.14
C ALA A 18 -22.35 -39.15 -4.05
N VAL A 19 -22.44 -38.60 -2.84
CA VAL A 19 -22.75 -37.17 -2.61
C VAL A 19 -21.59 -36.31 -3.11
N SER A 20 -20.34 -36.62 -2.76
CA SER A 20 -19.17 -35.85 -3.21
C SER A 20 -19.05 -35.82 -4.74
N SER A 21 -19.24 -36.96 -5.41
CA SER A 21 -19.11 -37.05 -6.87
C SER A 21 -20.25 -36.37 -7.63
N ASN A 22 -21.44 -36.26 -7.04
CA ASN A 22 -22.61 -35.61 -7.67
C ASN A 22 -22.87 -34.21 -7.12
N PHE A 23 -21.94 -33.64 -6.35
CA PHE A 23 -22.16 -32.38 -5.63
C PHE A 23 -22.45 -31.21 -6.57
N GLU A 24 -21.91 -31.20 -7.79
CA GLU A 24 -22.21 -30.17 -8.79
C GLU A 24 -23.69 -30.15 -9.19
N HIS A 25 -24.31 -31.33 -9.32
CA HIS A 25 -25.70 -31.49 -9.74
C HIS A 25 -26.68 -31.36 -8.57
N SER A 26 -26.25 -31.72 -7.35
CA SER A 26 -27.05 -31.62 -6.13
C SER A 26 -26.23 -31.04 -4.98
N PRO A 27 -26.03 -29.71 -4.95
CA PRO A 27 -25.11 -29.04 -4.05
C PRO A 27 -25.75 -28.80 -2.67
N THR A 28 -25.95 -29.87 -1.91
CA THR A 28 -26.58 -29.79 -0.58
C THR A 28 -25.91 -30.73 0.42
N PHE A 29 -25.68 -30.22 1.62
CA PHE A 29 -25.30 -31.03 2.78
C PHE A 29 -26.53 -31.59 3.52
N GLY A 30 -27.73 -31.14 3.17
CA GLY A 30 -28.98 -31.61 3.77
C GLY A 30 -28.98 -31.53 5.31
N LYS A 31 -29.31 -32.65 5.96
CA LYS A 31 -29.26 -32.84 7.42
C LYS A 31 -28.10 -33.74 7.86
N LEU A 32 -27.02 -33.79 7.07
CA LEU A 32 -25.86 -34.62 7.41
C LEU A 32 -25.19 -34.11 8.70
N PRO A 33 -24.73 -35.01 9.59
CA PRO A 33 -23.89 -34.62 10.73
C PRO A 33 -22.58 -33.97 10.28
N ASP A 34 -22.02 -33.07 11.09
CA ASP A 34 -20.80 -32.31 10.77
C ASP A 34 -19.61 -33.20 10.35
N ALA A 35 -19.41 -34.33 11.04
CA ALA A 35 -18.35 -35.29 10.71
C ALA A 35 -18.52 -35.89 9.30
N SER A 36 -19.75 -36.11 8.85
CA SER A 36 -20.04 -36.59 7.50
C SER A 36 -19.91 -35.47 6.47
N CYS A 37 -20.31 -34.24 6.81
CA CYS A 37 -20.10 -33.06 5.96
C CYS A 37 -18.62 -32.84 5.67
N LYS A 38 -17.76 -32.93 6.68
CA LYS A 38 -16.30 -32.81 6.51
C LYS A 38 -15.76 -33.85 5.53
N ARG A 39 -16.16 -35.12 5.69
CA ARG A 39 -15.75 -36.20 4.76
C ARG A 39 -16.27 -36.00 3.34
N VAL A 40 -17.47 -35.43 3.17
CA VAL A 40 -17.99 -35.06 1.85
C VAL A 40 -17.08 -34.00 1.23
N VAL A 41 -16.77 -32.93 1.97
CA VAL A 41 -15.91 -31.82 1.54
C VAL A 41 -14.50 -32.30 1.18
N ASP A 42 -13.93 -33.20 1.98
CA ASP A 42 -12.63 -33.82 1.72
C ASP A 42 -12.62 -34.62 0.40
N GLY A 43 -13.77 -35.18 0.00
CA GLY A 43 -13.95 -35.90 -1.26
C GLY A 43 -14.35 -35.04 -2.47
N LEU A 44 -14.60 -33.73 -2.30
CA LEU A 44 -15.04 -32.87 -3.40
C LEU A 44 -13.95 -32.61 -4.43
N ALA A 45 -14.36 -32.52 -5.70
CA ALA A 45 -13.48 -32.14 -6.78
C ALA A 45 -13.03 -30.67 -6.66
N LEU A 46 -11.80 -30.40 -7.10
CA LEU A 46 -11.15 -29.08 -6.95
C LEU A 46 -11.49 -28.13 -8.12
N ASP A 47 -12.10 -28.63 -9.18
CA ASP A 47 -12.50 -27.90 -10.39
C ASP A 47 -13.97 -27.42 -10.36
N LEU A 48 -14.73 -27.76 -9.31
CA LEU A 48 -16.12 -27.32 -9.13
C LEU A 48 -16.29 -25.80 -9.32
N PRO A 49 -17.42 -25.35 -9.92
CA PRO A 49 -17.68 -23.92 -10.18
C PRO A 49 -17.55 -23.05 -8.93
N LEU A 50 -16.86 -21.91 -9.04
CA LEU A 50 -16.62 -21.02 -7.91
C LEU A 50 -17.90 -20.37 -7.36
N GLU A 51 -18.88 -20.13 -8.21
CA GLU A 51 -20.21 -19.62 -7.82
C GLU A 51 -20.90 -20.58 -6.84
N LEU A 52 -20.72 -21.89 -7.05
CA LEU A 52 -21.27 -22.95 -6.23
C LEU A 52 -20.50 -23.09 -4.91
N VAL A 53 -19.21 -23.44 -5.00
CA VAL A 53 -18.42 -23.77 -3.81
C VAL A 53 -18.10 -22.55 -2.96
N GLY A 54 -18.03 -21.36 -3.57
CA GLY A 54 -17.77 -20.11 -2.87
C GLY A 54 -18.83 -19.81 -1.81
N THR A 55 -20.08 -20.15 -2.07
CA THR A 55 -21.18 -19.91 -1.11
C THR A 55 -21.35 -21.05 -0.12
N LEU A 56 -21.17 -22.29 -0.57
CA LEU A 56 -21.51 -23.49 0.22
C LEU A 56 -20.35 -24.00 1.08
N ILE A 57 -19.11 -23.77 0.68
CA ILE A 57 -17.92 -24.34 1.33
C ILE A 57 -17.17 -23.26 2.09
N ALA A 58 -17.26 -23.31 3.42
CA ALA A 58 -16.44 -22.51 4.33
C ALA A 58 -15.15 -23.22 4.78
N ASP A 59 -15.02 -24.52 4.50
CA ASP A 59 -13.90 -25.34 4.95
C ASP A 59 -12.57 -24.91 4.34
N GLU A 60 -11.62 -24.50 5.20
CA GLU A 60 -10.33 -23.97 4.80
C GLU A 60 -9.40 -25.05 4.21
N ASP A 61 -9.55 -26.33 4.59
CA ASP A 61 -8.72 -27.41 4.02
C ASP A 61 -9.08 -27.68 2.56
N TYR A 62 -10.36 -27.59 2.19
CA TYR A 62 -10.78 -27.63 0.79
C TYR A 62 -10.10 -26.52 -0.02
N TRP A 63 -10.14 -25.28 0.47
CA TRP A 63 -9.52 -24.14 -0.21
C TRP A 63 -7.99 -24.23 -0.22
N GLN A 64 -7.38 -24.78 0.82
CA GLN A 64 -5.95 -25.07 0.85
C GLN A 64 -5.58 -26.04 -0.26
N ARG A 65 -6.25 -27.20 -0.33
CA ARG A 65 -6.00 -28.19 -1.39
C ARG A 65 -6.19 -27.59 -2.78
N ARG A 66 -7.29 -26.84 -2.97
CA ARG A 66 -7.59 -26.17 -4.24
C ARG A 66 -6.51 -25.15 -4.63
N ALA A 67 -6.04 -24.35 -3.67
CA ALA A 67 -5.00 -23.36 -3.90
C ALA A 67 -3.63 -24.02 -4.19
N THR A 68 -3.22 -25.00 -3.39
CA THR A 68 -1.93 -25.68 -3.57
C THR A 68 -1.87 -26.55 -4.81
N ALA A 69 -3.01 -27.01 -5.33
CA ALA A 69 -3.08 -27.70 -6.62
C ALA A 69 -2.75 -26.76 -7.80
N ARG A 70 -3.04 -25.47 -7.67
CA ARG A 70 -2.82 -24.46 -8.74
C ARG A 70 -1.53 -23.67 -8.55
N TRP A 71 -1.15 -23.37 -7.30
CA TRP A 71 -0.03 -22.49 -6.98
C TRP A 71 0.93 -23.11 -5.97
N ARG A 72 2.24 -22.99 -6.25
CA ARG A 72 3.31 -23.55 -5.39
C ARG A 72 3.56 -22.74 -4.12
N ASN A 73 3.56 -21.41 -4.24
CA ASN A 73 3.90 -20.50 -3.13
C ASN A 73 2.63 -19.77 -2.70
N CYS A 74 1.90 -20.36 -1.77
CA CYS A 74 0.71 -19.76 -1.17
C CYS A 74 1.04 -19.29 0.25
N ASP A 75 0.81 -18.01 0.52
CA ASP A 75 0.98 -17.41 1.84
C ASP A 75 -0.32 -16.73 2.25
N THR A 76 -1.01 -17.26 3.25
CA THR A 76 -2.28 -16.72 3.72
C THR A 76 -2.11 -15.46 4.57
N ALA A 77 -0.89 -15.13 5.04
CA ALA A 77 -0.65 -13.99 5.91
C ALA A 77 -1.10 -12.66 5.28
N VAL A 78 -0.93 -12.52 3.96
CA VAL A 78 -1.31 -11.32 3.20
C VAL A 78 -2.76 -11.34 2.68
N HIS A 79 -3.50 -12.41 2.97
CA HIS A 79 -4.86 -12.71 2.51
C HIS A 79 -5.80 -12.99 3.69
N GLY A 80 -5.68 -12.21 4.77
CA GLY A 80 -6.55 -12.33 5.95
C GLY A 80 -6.41 -13.64 6.73
N ARG A 81 -5.32 -14.40 6.51
CA ARG A 81 -5.10 -15.75 7.06
C ARG A 81 -6.19 -16.76 6.65
N SER A 82 -6.79 -16.58 5.47
CA SER A 82 -7.76 -17.51 4.88
C SER A 82 -7.31 -17.99 3.50
N TRP A 83 -7.32 -19.31 3.31
CA TRP A 83 -7.13 -19.99 2.04
C TRP A 83 -8.25 -19.68 1.06
N LYS A 84 -9.49 -19.55 1.54
CA LYS A 84 -10.62 -19.15 0.69
C LYS A 84 -10.39 -17.76 0.11
N GLN A 85 -10.05 -16.80 0.97
CA GLN A 85 -9.73 -15.44 0.55
C GLN A 85 -8.55 -15.42 -0.43
N LEU A 86 -7.44 -16.12 -0.10
CA LEU A 86 -6.28 -16.26 -0.97
C LEU A 86 -6.67 -16.77 -2.36
N TYR A 87 -7.49 -17.82 -2.42
CA TYR A 87 -7.91 -18.42 -3.68
C TYR A 87 -8.70 -17.44 -4.54
N PHE A 88 -9.71 -16.78 -3.96
CA PHE A 88 -10.52 -15.81 -4.70
C PHE A 88 -9.70 -14.61 -5.18
N GLU A 89 -8.80 -14.10 -4.34
CA GLU A 89 -7.94 -12.95 -4.68
C GLU A 89 -6.94 -13.28 -5.78
N ARG A 90 -6.23 -14.42 -5.69
CA ARG A 90 -5.29 -14.84 -6.75
C ARG A 90 -6.01 -15.24 -8.03
N ASN A 91 -7.15 -15.93 -7.93
CA ASN A 91 -7.92 -16.30 -9.11
C ASN A 91 -8.43 -15.06 -9.85
N LEU A 92 -8.93 -14.06 -9.11
CA LEU A 92 -9.35 -12.79 -9.70
C LEU A 92 -8.17 -12.01 -10.29
N GLN A 93 -7.04 -11.96 -9.58
CA GLN A 93 -5.81 -11.37 -10.10
C GLN A 93 -5.41 -11.99 -11.44
N GLU A 94 -5.29 -13.32 -11.51
CA GLU A 94 -4.87 -13.99 -12.74
C GLU A 94 -5.85 -13.75 -13.88
N ALA A 95 -7.16 -13.77 -13.60
CA ALA A 95 -8.16 -13.48 -14.62
C ALA A 95 -8.07 -12.03 -15.13
N LEU A 96 -7.83 -11.05 -14.25
CA LEU A 96 -7.63 -9.65 -14.64
C LEU A 96 -6.33 -9.44 -15.43
N GLU A 97 -5.24 -10.09 -15.02
CA GLU A 97 -3.93 -9.99 -15.66
C GLU A 97 -3.88 -10.68 -17.03
N GLN A 98 -4.68 -11.74 -17.24
CA GLN A 98 -4.76 -12.50 -18.49
C GLN A 98 -5.88 -12.01 -19.44
N PHE A 99 -6.75 -11.11 -18.97
CA PHE A 99 -7.86 -10.63 -19.77
C PHE A 99 -7.37 -9.80 -20.96
N ASP A 100 -7.68 -10.28 -22.16
CA ASP A 100 -7.53 -9.53 -23.40
C ASP A 100 -8.90 -9.04 -23.89
N GLN A 101 -9.01 -7.74 -24.17
CA GLN A 101 -10.27 -7.14 -24.63
C GLN A 101 -10.71 -7.64 -26.02
N GLY A 102 -9.77 -8.07 -26.87
CA GLY A 102 -10.09 -8.50 -28.23
C GLY A 102 -10.69 -9.90 -28.31
N THR A 103 -10.38 -10.75 -27.33
CA THR A 103 -10.70 -12.18 -27.36
C THR A 103 -11.39 -12.70 -26.09
N GLY A 104 -11.31 -11.94 -25.00
CA GLY A 104 -11.80 -12.34 -23.68
C GLY A 104 -13.30 -12.12 -23.49
N ASP A 105 -13.92 -13.04 -22.74
CA ASP A 105 -15.32 -12.92 -22.33
C ASP A 105 -15.46 -11.95 -21.14
N LEU A 106 -15.85 -10.71 -21.44
CA LEU A 106 -16.09 -9.67 -20.43
C LEU A 106 -17.23 -10.05 -19.47
N LEU A 107 -18.24 -10.79 -19.94
CA LEU A 107 -19.36 -11.22 -19.09
C LEU A 107 -18.90 -12.25 -18.08
N ALA A 108 -18.07 -13.22 -18.49
CA ALA A 108 -17.46 -14.18 -17.58
C ALA A 108 -16.57 -13.49 -16.53
N LEU A 109 -15.74 -12.53 -16.94
CA LEU A 109 -14.92 -11.74 -16.01
C LEU A 109 -15.78 -10.94 -15.03
N ARG A 110 -16.88 -10.34 -15.51
CA ARG A 110 -17.81 -9.58 -14.65
C ARG A 110 -18.53 -10.47 -13.65
N ARG A 111 -18.94 -11.68 -14.05
CA ARG A 111 -19.47 -12.69 -13.11
C ARG A 111 -18.43 -13.02 -12.06
N LEU A 112 -17.19 -13.27 -12.48
CA LEU A 112 -16.04 -13.51 -11.61
C LEU A 112 -15.82 -12.44 -10.55
N MET A 113 -15.81 -11.18 -10.95
CA MET A 113 -15.75 -10.07 -10.01
C MET A 113 -16.96 -10.10 -9.05
N THR A 114 -18.17 -10.23 -9.58
CA THR A 114 -19.42 -10.16 -8.78
C THR A 114 -19.47 -11.22 -7.67
N TYR A 115 -19.07 -12.47 -7.94
CA TYR A 115 -19.05 -13.48 -6.88
C TYR A 115 -17.81 -13.38 -5.97
N SER A 116 -16.68 -12.94 -6.51
CA SER A 116 -15.45 -12.77 -5.73
C SER A 116 -15.56 -11.62 -4.72
N ARG A 117 -16.42 -10.62 -4.97
CA ARG A 117 -16.59 -9.43 -4.11
C ARG A 117 -16.86 -9.73 -2.63
N ARG A 118 -17.45 -10.90 -2.32
CA ARG A 118 -17.75 -11.31 -0.93
C ARG A 118 -16.52 -11.78 -0.16
N PHE A 119 -15.49 -12.24 -0.87
CA PHE A 119 -14.33 -12.93 -0.31
C PHE A 119 -13.02 -12.20 -0.60
N ALA A 120 -12.93 -11.49 -1.73
CA ALA A 120 -11.75 -10.75 -2.13
C ALA A 120 -11.74 -9.34 -1.50
N ARG A 121 -10.75 -9.08 -0.66
CA ARG A 121 -10.50 -7.79 0.01
C ARG A 121 -9.21 -7.14 -0.46
N ASN A 122 -8.20 -7.91 -0.83
CA ASN A 122 -6.89 -7.46 -1.27
C ASN A 122 -6.63 -7.88 -2.71
N ILE A 123 -6.81 -6.93 -3.62
CA ILE A 123 -6.71 -7.18 -5.06
C ILE A 123 -5.44 -6.52 -5.56
N ARG A 124 -4.51 -7.33 -6.05
CA ARG A 124 -3.24 -6.86 -6.61
C ARG A 124 -3.17 -7.27 -8.08
N VAL A 125 -3.22 -6.30 -8.98
CA VAL A 125 -3.04 -6.51 -10.42
C VAL A 125 -1.68 -5.95 -10.78
N ARG A 126 -0.71 -6.84 -11.02
CA ARG A 126 0.69 -6.46 -11.26
C ARG A 126 1.00 -6.18 -12.73
N GLN A 127 0.10 -6.57 -13.62
CA GLN A 127 0.18 -6.28 -15.03
C GLN A 127 -1.24 -6.16 -15.56
N LEU A 128 -1.61 -4.95 -15.93
CA LEU A 128 -2.77 -4.72 -16.75
C LEU A 128 -2.23 -4.27 -18.10
N PRO A 129 -2.13 -5.16 -19.12
CA PRO A 129 -1.55 -4.85 -20.44
C PRO A 129 -2.35 -3.81 -21.24
N SER A 130 -3.28 -3.12 -20.57
CA SER A 130 -4.25 -2.14 -21.01
C SER A 130 -5.40 -2.75 -21.79
N ARG A 131 -6.60 -2.40 -21.31
CA ARG A 131 -7.89 -2.32 -21.99
C ARG A 131 -9.09 -2.61 -21.07
N LEU A 132 -8.95 -3.23 -19.90
CA LEU A 132 -10.11 -3.32 -19.00
C LEU A 132 -10.50 -1.92 -18.48
N ASP A 133 -11.69 -1.45 -18.81
CA ASP A 133 -12.25 -0.21 -18.26
C ASP A 133 -12.38 -0.38 -16.73
N PRO A 134 -11.66 0.43 -15.92
CA PRO A 134 -11.74 0.35 -14.47
C PRO A 134 -13.16 0.50 -13.94
N GLN A 135 -14.04 1.18 -14.68
CA GLN A 135 -15.44 1.31 -14.30
C GLN A 135 -16.13 -0.07 -14.22
N VAL A 136 -15.83 -1.00 -15.14
CA VAL A 136 -16.39 -2.36 -15.08
C VAL A 136 -15.96 -3.09 -13.81
N PHE A 137 -14.71 -2.88 -13.38
CA PHE A 137 -14.21 -3.43 -12.14
C PHE A 137 -14.93 -2.82 -10.93
N PHE A 138 -15.01 -1.50 -10.83
CA PHE A 138 -15.66 -0.84 -9.70
C PHE A 138 -17.17 -1.09 -9.64
N ASP A 139 -17.85 -1.19 -10.78
CA ASP A 139 -19.28 -1.53 -10.87
C ASP A 139 -19.56 -2.97 -10.41
N ALA A 140 -18.61 -3.90 -10.60
CA ALA A 140 -18.74 -5.28 -10.15
C ALA A 140 -18.28 -5.48 -8.69
N MET A 141 -17.26 -4.73 -8.28
CA MET A 141 -16.58 -4.82 -6.98
C MET A 141 -16.96 -3.66 -6.04
N VAL A 142 -18.18 -3.12 -6.16
CA VAL A 142 -18.67 -1.98 -5.38
C VAL A 142 -18.43 -2.21 -3.89
N ASN A 143 -17.66 -1.31 -3.27
CA ASN A 143 -17.32 -1.31 -1.84
C ASN A 143 -16.78 -2.64 -1.28
N ALA A 144 -16.16 -3.46 -2.13
CA ALA A 144 -15.61 -4.75 -1.73
C ALA A 144 -14.12 -4.68 -1.30
N PRO A 145 -13.19 -4.17 -2.14
CA PRO A 145 -11.77 -4.23 -1.80
C PRO A 145 -11.42 -3.23 -0.70
N ALA A 146 -10.70 -3.71 0.30
CA ALA A 146 -10.03 -2.88 1.29
C ALA A 146 -8.64 -2.44 0.81
N SER A 147 -8.02 -3.21 -0.08
CA SER A 147 -6.71 -2.92 -0.67
C SER A 147 -6.75 -3.18 -2.17
N LEU A 148 -6.33 -2.19 -2.95
CA LEU A 148 -6.26 -2.24 -4.41
C LEU A 148 -4.89 -1.77 -4.88
N CYS A 149 -4.14 -2.66 -5.54
CA CYS A 149 -2.93 -2.34 -6.27
C CYS A 149 -3.20 -2.56 -7.76
N LEU A 150 -2.97 -1.53 -8.58
CA LEU A 150 -3.12 -1.59 -10.02
C LEU A 150 -1.81 -1.15 -10.66
N ALA A 151 -1.21 -1.99 -11.50
CA ALA A 151 -0.04 -1.65 -12.28
C ALA A 151 -0.31 -1.92 -13.77
N TYR A 152 -0.37 -0.86 -14.56
CA TYR A 152 -0.57 -0.92 -16.02
C TYR A 152 0.77 -1.22 -16.69
N GLY A 153 0.88 -2.42 -17.26
CA GLY A 153 2.13 -2.92 -17.82
C GLY A 153 2.00 -4.36 -18.31
N SER A 154 3.04 -4.86 -18.95
CA SER A 154 3.16 -6.26 -19.39
C SER A 154 4.53 -6.79 -18.98
N LYS A 155 4.59 -8.00 -18.41
CA LYS A 155 5.84 -8.64 -17.98
C LYS A 155 6.50 -9.49 -19.07
N GLY A 156 5.82 -9.73 -20.18
CA GLY A 156 6.26 -10.61 -21.27
C GLY A 156 6.78 -9.87 -22.49
N VAL A 157 7.02 -8.56 -22.40
CA VAL A 157 7.55 -7.80 -23.54
C VAL A 157 9.03 -8.09 -23.64
N GLY A 158 9.48 -8.60 -24.79
CA GLY A 158 10.89 -8.86 -25.07
C GLY A 158 11.73 -7.58 -25.12
N LEU A 159 12.82 -7.59 -25.87
CA LEU A 159 13.75 -6.46 -25.96
C LEU A 159 13.14 -5.18 -26.55
N ASP A 160 11.96 -5.26 -27.18
CA ASP A 160 11.21 -4.14 -27.75
C ASP A 160 10.25 -3.46 -26.75
N TYR A 161 10.54 -3.56 -25.45
CA TYR A 161 9.76 -2.94 -24.39
C TYR A 161 9.79 -1.40 -24.48
N ASP A 162 8.72 -0.81 -24.99
CA ASP A 162 8.46 0.63 -24.89
C ASP A 162 7.46 0.91 -23.76
N ARG A 163 7.99 1.41 -22.63
CA ARG A 163 7.18 1.80 -21.47
C ARG A 163 6.17 2.90 -21.79
N SER A 164 6.36 3.68 -22.86
CA SER A 164 5.39 4.71 -23.26
C SER A 164 4.07 4.14 -23.80
N LEU A 165 4.07 2.85 -24.20
CA LEU A 165 2.86 2.13 -24.61
C LEU A 165 2.02 1.65 -23.42
N PHE A 166 2.57 1.73 -22.21
CA PHE A 166 1.96 1.23 -20.99
C PHE A 166 1.83 2.36 -19.95
N GLY A 167 0.85 2.24 -19.06
CA GLY A 167 0.54 3.23 -18.05
C GLY A 167 -0.93 3.59 -18.06
N MET A 168 -1.35 4.23 -16.99
CA MET A 168 -2.73 4.62 -16.79
C MET A 168 -3.08 5.77 -17.75
N GLN A 169 -4.20 5.66 -18.47
CA GLN A 169 -4.70 6.75 -19.29
C GLN A 169 -5.49 7.75 -18.45
N LEU A 170 -5.70 8.96 -18.98
CA LEU A 170 -6.53 9.95 -18.30
C LEU A 170 -7.99 9.48 -18.15
N GLY A 171 -8.49 8.66 -19.09
CA GLY A 171 -9.81 8.01 -19.01
C GLY A 171 -9.92 7.08 -17.80
N ASP A 172 -8.91 6.24 -17.58
CA ASP A 172 -8.82 5.35 -16.42
C ASP A 172 -8.80 6.16 -15.11
N CYS A 173 -8.01 7.23 -15.06
CA CYS A 173 -7.93 8.11 -13.89
C CYS A 173 -9.28 8.76 -13.59
N ARG A 174 -10.06 9.12 -14.61
CA ARG A 174 -11.40 9.69 -14.45
C ARG A 174 -12.38 8.67 -13.87
N CYS A 175 -12.34 7.43 -14.35
CA CYS A 175 -13.18 6.34 -13.84
C CYS A 175 -12.82 6.02 -12.40
N LEU A 176 -11.52 5.91 -12.11
CA LEU A 176 -11.02 5.69 -10.75
C LEU A 176 -11.39 6.85 -9.83
N ALA A 177 -11.25 8.11 -10.25
CA ALA A 177 -11.63 9.27 -9.44
C ALA A 177 -13.12 9.25 -9.04
N ARG A 178 -14.01 8.86 -9.97
CA ARG A 178 -15.44 8.68 -9.65
C ARG A 178 -15.68 7.57 -8.65
N ALA A 179 -15.00 6.43 -8.81
CA ALA A 179 -15.11 5.32 -7.88
C ALA A 179 -14.55 5.68 -6.49
N LEU A 180 -13.42 6.39 -6.42
CA LEU A 180 -12.83 6.86 -5.17
C LEU A 180 -13.77 7.81 -4.40
N ALA A 181 -14.50 8.67 -5.10
CA ALA A 181 -15.47 9.55 -4.45
C ALA A 181 -16.65 8.81 -3.81
N GLN A 182 -16.94 7.57 -4.23
CA GLN A 182 -18.07 6.78 -3.75
C GLN A 182 -17.65 5.63 -2.84
N THR A 183 -16.36 5.30 -2.79
CA THR A 183 -15.91 4.13 -2.06
C THR A 183 -15.77 4.40 -0.57
N GLU A 184 -16.38 3.52 0.22
CA GLU A 184 -16.33 3.60 1.68
C GLU A 184 -15.43 2.51 2.30
N ALA A 185 -15.06 1.50 1.52
CA ALA A 185 -14.33 0.33 2.00
C ALA A 185 -12.82 0.36 1.68
N LEU A 186 -12.40 1.13 0.67
CA LEU A 186 -11.03 1.10 0.18
C LEU A 186 -10.10 1.88 1.12
N VAL A 187 -9.19 1.18 1.79
CA VAL A 187 -8.24 1.75 2.76
C VAL A 187 -6.86 1.94 2.13
N HIS A 188 -6.42 1.00 1.30
CA HIS A 188 -5.10 1.03 0.66
C HIS A 188 -5.25 1.11 -0.85
N LEU A 189 -4.67 2.15 -1.45
CA LEU A 189 -4.60 2.33 -2.89
C LEU A 189 -3.15 2.45 -3.32
N ASP A 190 -2.71 1.54 -4.18
CA ASP A 190 -1.39 1.52 -4.79
C ASP A 190 -1.51 1.70 -6.30
N LEU A 191 -1.02 2.84 -6.77
CA LEU A 191 -0.92 3.21 -8.18
C LEU A 191 0.55 3.47 -8.55
N SER A 192 1.48 2.80 -7.89
CA SER A 192 2.90 2.88 -8.23
C SER A 192 3.15 2.40 -9.66
N ASN A 193 4.18 2.96 -10.31
CA ASN A 193 4.63 2.53 -11.64
C ASN A 193 3.61 2.70 -12.80
N ASN A 194 2.64 3.59 -12.68
CA ASN A 194 1.57 3.79 -13.67
C ASN A 194 1.76 4.95 -14.66
N SER A 195 2.94 5.57 -14.72
CA SER A 195 3.21 6.72 -15.58
C SER A 195 2.22 7.87 -15.32
N LEU A 196 1.94 8.13 -14.04
CA LEU A 196 1.10 9.25 -13.62
C LEU A 196 1.82 10.58 -13.83
N ASP A 197 1.12 11.52 -14.45
CA ASP A 197 1.55 12.89 -14.68
C ASP A 197 0.69 13.88 -13.88
N ASP A 198 0.96 15.18 -14.02
CA ASP A 198 0.23 16.22 -13.30
C ASP A 198 -1.28 16.23 -13.62
N ASP A 199 -1.69 15.99 -14.87
CA ASP A 199 -3.10 16.02 -15.25
C ASP A 199 -3.85 14.78 -14.74
N LYS A 200 -3.21 13.61 -14.78
CA LYS A 200 -3.72 12.37 -14.18
C LYS A 200 -3.83 12.49 -12.67
N THR A 201 -2.80 13.03 -12.03
CA THR A 201 -2.78 13.26 -10.57
C THR A 201 -3.85 14.24 -10.14
N LEU A 202 -4.06 15.31 -10.90
CA LEU A 202 -5.16 16.26 -10.67
C LEU A 202 -6.53 15.58 -10.76
N MET A 203 -6.72 14.70 -11.74
CA MET A 203 -7.95 13.92 -11.88
C MET A 203 -8.18 13.03 -10.65
N LEU A 204 -7.17 12.29 -10.21
CA LEU A 204 -7.25 11.44 -9.01
C LEU A 204 -7.52 12.27 -7.74
N ALA A 205 -6.85 13.41 -7.58
CA ALA A 205 -7.06 14.33 -6.48
C ALA A 205 -8.51 14.83 -6.40
N SER A 206 -9.20 15.02 -7.53
CA SER A 206 -10.61 15.41 -7.53
C SER A 206 -11.55 14.35 -6.93
N GLY A 207 -11.22 13.06 -7.09
CA GLY A 207 -11.95 11.96 -6.45
C GLY A 207 -11.61 11.81 -4.98
N LEU A 208 -10.32 11.96 -4.64
CA LEU A 208 -9.84 11.87 -3.27
C LEU A 208 -10.32 13.02 -2.37
N ALA A 209 -10.62 14.20 -2.93
CA ALA A 209 -11.09 15.35 -2.17
C ALA A 209 -12.37 15.09 -1.36
N ASN A 210 -13.23 14.16 -1.80
CA ASN A 210 -14.44 13.76 -1.07
C ASN A 210 -14.34 12.35 -0.47
N ASN A 211 -13.18 11.70 -0.60
CA ASN A 211 -13.01 10.34 -0.12
C ASN A 211 -12.80 10.32 1.40
N ILE A 212 -13.46 9.36 2.06
CA ILE A 212 -13.45 9.21 3.52
C ILE A 212 -12.75 7.93 4.01
N SER A 213 -12.25 7.10 3.09
CA SER A 213 -11.84 5.72 3.38
C SER A 213 -10.35 5.46 3.15
N VAL A 214 -9.71 6.13 2.18
CA VAL A 214 -8.33 5.86 1.79
C VAL A 214 -7.35 6.44 2.82
N VAL A 215 -6.69 5.53 3.53
CA VAL A 215 -5.71 5.85 4.58
C VAL A 215 -4.28 5.74 4.05
N HIS A 216 -4.04 4.87 3.05
CA HIS A 216 -2.72 4.65 2.46
C HIS A 216 -2.78 4.85 0.95
N LEU A 217 -2.00 5.80 0.45
CA LEU A 217 -1.91 6.12 -0.97
C LEU A 217 -0.47 6.04 -1.44
N ASP A 218 -0.21 5.14 -2.40
CA ASP A 218 1.09 4.99 -3.04
C ASP A 218 1.01 5.46 -4.50
N LEU A 219 1.75 6.52 -4.80
CA LEU A 219 1.94 7.11 -6.14
C LEU A 219 3.41 7.08 -6.54
N SER A 220 4.21 6.18 -5.95
CA SER A 220 5.65 6.09 -6.19
C SER A 220 6.00 5.62 -7.60
N HIS A 221 7.24 5.86 -8.02
CA HIS A 221 7.81 5.35 -9.27
C HIS A 221 7.02 5.71 -10.54
N ASN A 222 6.35 6.86 -10.53
CA ASN A 222 5.57 7.36 -11.67
C ASN A 222 6.39 8.26 -12.62
N LYS A 223 7.69 8.39 -12.38
CA LYS A 223 8.63 9.04 -13.29
C LYS A 223 8.80 8.24 -14.59
N ALA A 224 8.54 8.87 -15.74
CA ALA A 224 8.86 8.28 -17.03
C ALA A 224 10.36 7.98 -17.17
N ARG A 225 10.71 6.71 -17.41
CA ARG A 225 12.05 6.27 -17.80
C ARG A 225 12.12 6.16 -19.33
N GLY A 226 12.11 7.29 -20.02
CA GLY A 226 12.28 7.37 -21.48
C GLY A 226 13.75 7.50 -21.88
N ARG A 227 14.08 7.13 -23.13
CA ARG A 227 15.40 7.45 -23.72
C ARG A 227 15.66 8.97 -23.65
N PRO A 228 16.92 9.41 -23.51
CA PRO A 228 17.29 10.82 -23.32
C PRO A 228 16.83 11.79 -24.43
N ALA A 229 16.30 11.29 -25.55
CA ALA A 229 15.89 12.08 -26.71
C ALA A 229 14.39 12.47 -26.76
N ARG A 230 13.55 12.04 -25.81
CA ARG A 230 12.15 12.53 -25.71
C ARG A 230 11.97 13.33 -24.42
N PRO A 231 11.40 14.54 -24.47
CA PRO A 231 11.18 15.34 -23.28
C PRO A 231 10.34 14.53 -22.27
N ALA A 232 10.81 14.48 -21.03
CA ALA A 232 10.12 13.84 -19.92
C ALA A 232 8.83 14.61 -19.61
N ALA A 233 7.75 14.26 -20.31
CA ALA A 233 6.47 14.95 -20.23
C ALA A 233 5.46 14.26 -19.30
N ALA A 234 5.74 13.04 -18.83
CA ALA A 234 4.84 12.28 -17.96
C ALA A 234 5.51 11.92 -16.62
N ALA A 235 5.37 12.80 -15.65
CA ALA A 235 5.72 12.54 -14.25
C ALA A 235 4.91 13.47 -13.34
N ILE A 236 4.72 13.07 -12.09
CA ILE A 236 4.16 13.96 -11.08
C ILE A 236 5.21 15.02 -10.75
N ALA A 237 4.87 16.28 -11.00
CA ALA A 237 5.66 17.46 -10.72
C ALA A 237 4.85 18.41 -9.82
N ASP A 238 5.11 19.73 -9.91
CA ASP A 238 4.56 20.71 -8.98
C ASP A 238 3.05 20.88 -9.06
N ARG A 239 2.43 20.72 -10.24
CA ARG A 239 0.97 20.90 -10.36
C ARG A 239 0.22 19.71 -9.78
N GLY A 240 0.70 18.49 -10.02
CA GLY A 240 0.15 17.25 -9.45
C GLY A 240 0.31 17.21 -7.94
N ALA A 241 1.51 17.49 -7.42
CA ALA A 241 1.72 17.55 -5.97
C ALA A 241 0.92 18.65 -5.28
N ARG A 242 0.73 19.81 -5.93
CA ARG A 242 -0.13 20.87 -5.40
C ARG A 242 -1.61 20.46 -5.35
N ALA A 243 -2.07 19.65 -6.30
CA ALA A 243 -3.42 19.10 -6.28
C ALA A 243 -3.60 18.15 -5.08
N LEU A 244 -2.66 17.23 -4.86
CA LEU A 244 -2.68 16.33 -3.69
C LEU A 244 -2.53 17.10 -2.37
N ALA A 245 -1.70 18.13 -2.33
CA ALA A 245 -1.55 18.99 -1.16
C ALA A 245 -2.86 19.68 -0.75
N ARG A 246 -3.78 19.93 -1.70
CA ARG A 246 -5.12 20.47 -1.40
C ARG A 246 -6.07 19.43 -0.82
N VAL A 247 -5.85 18.15 -1.13
CA VAL A 247 -6.63 17.04 -0.58
C VAL A 247 -6.23 16.78 0.88
N LEU A 248 -4.96 17.01 1.23
CA LEU A 248 -4.39 16.86 2.57
C LEU A 248 -4.84 17.97 3.55
N ASP A 249 -6.15 18.13 3.72
CA ASP A 249 -6.73 19.02 4.72
C ASP A 249 -6.96 18.32 6.07
N ALA A 250 -7.61 19.01 7.01
CA ALA A 250 -7.87 18.49 8.35
C ALA A 250 -8.89 17.34 8.40
N SER A 251 -9.71 17.18 7.36
CA SER A 251 -10.72 16.11 7.23
C SER A 251 -10.21 14.89 6.45
N CYS A 252 -9.06 15.02 5.78
CA CYS A 252 -8.48 13.95 5.01
C CYS A 252 -8.12 12.74 5.89
N PRO A 253 -8.62 11.52 5.58
CA PRO A 253 -8.30 10.30 6.33
C PRO A 253 -6.89 9.77 6.06
N LEU A 254 -6.16 10.36 5.11
CA LEU A 254 -4.88 9.85 4.64
C LEU A 254 -3.81 9.92 5.75
N ALA A 255 -3.30 8.75 6.14
CA ALA A 255 -2.22 8.61 7.12
C ALA A 255 -0.86 8.32 6.49
N VAL A 256 -0.84 7.71 5.30
CA VAL A 256 0.40 7.37 4.59
C VAL A 256 0.31 7.81 3.15
N LEU A 257 1.29 8.62 2.72
CA LEU A 257 1.45 9.07 1.35
C LEU A 257 2.87 8.75 0.87
N ASP A 258 2.98 7.94 -0.16
CA ASP A 258 4.23 7.69 -0.88
C ASP A 258 4.19 8.36 -2.25
N MET A 259 5.12 9.28 -2.51
CA MET A 259 5.33 9.91 -3.80
C MET A 259 6.81 9.83 -4.22
N SER A 260 7.53 8.81 -3.75
CA SER A 260 8.94 8.59 -4.07
C SER A 260 9.18 8.29 -5.56
N ASP A 261 10.37 8.59 -6.07
CA ASP A 261 10.79 8.41 -7.48
C ASP A 261 9.80 9.05 -8.50
N ASN A 262 9.51 10.33 -8.28
CA ASN A 262 8.74 11.21 -9.16
C ASN A 262 9.61 12.40 -9.64
N GLN A 263 8.99 13.49 -10.11
CA GLN A 263 9.66 14.71 -10.55
C GLN A 263 9.23 15.94 -9.72
N LEU A 264 9.01 15.73 -8.42
CA LEU A 264 8.64 16.82 -7.51
C LEU A 264 9.79 17.83 -7.39
N LEU A 265 9.48 19.13 -7.50
CA LEU A 265 10.44 20.23 -7.43
C LEU A 265 10.22 21.08 -6.16
N SER A 266 10.91 22.21 -6.04
CA SER A 266 10.88 23.05 -4.84
C SER A 266 9.48 23.57 -4.47
N GLU A 267 8.65 23.87 -5.48
CA GLU A 267 7.27 24.31 -5.27
C GLU A 267 6.36 23.20 -4.73
N SER A 268 6.62 21.94 -5.10
CA SER A 268 5.97 20.76 -4.49
C SER A 268 6.26 20.70 -2.99
N GLY A 269 7.53 20.90 -2.59
CA GLY A 269 7.93 20.92 -1.18
C GLY A 269 7.21 22.02 -0.39
N ARG A 270 7.08 23.22 -0.96
CA ARG A 270 6.33 24.33 -0.36
C ARG A 270 4.83 24.04 -0.25
N ALA A 271 4.23 23.42 -1.26
CA ALA A 271 2.81 23.06 -1.25
C ALA A 271 2.52 21.99 -0.18
N LEU A 272 3.29 20.91 -0.17
CA LEU A 272 3.18 19.84 0.82
C LEU A 272 3.48 20.34 2.23
N GLY A 273 4.48 21.21 2.40
CA GLY A 273 4.78 21.83 3.70
C GLY A 273 3.59 22.63 4.25
N ARG A 274 2.87 23.38 3.41
CA ARG A 274 1.63 24.05 3.84
C ARG A 274 0.53 23.06 4.21
N ALA A 275 0.36 22.00 3.41
CA ALA A 275 -0.63 20.97 3.68
C ALA A 275 -0.37 20.21 4.99
N LEU A 276 0.90 19.92 5.30
CA LEU A 276 1.28 19.28 6.57
C LEU A 276 0.84 20.10 7.78
N ARG A 277 0.86 21.43 7.72
CA ARG A 277 0.36 22.28 8.83
C ARG A 277 -1.16 22.19 9.01
N ALA A 278 -1.90 21.82 7.97
CA ALA A 278 -3.35 21.69 8.00
C ALA A 278 -3.81 20.25 8.28
N SER A 279 -3.02 19.26 7.86
CA SER A 279 -3.32 17.84 8.02
C SER A 279 -3.27 17.42 9.47
N ARG A 280 -4.26 16.62 9.89
CA ARG A 280 -4.36 16.03 11.23
C ARG A 280 -4.17 14.51 11.25
N GLY A 281 -4.10 13.89 10.07
CA GLY A 281 -4.05 12.44 9.92
C GLY A 281 -2.71 11.90 9.40
N LEU A 282 -1.90 12.71 8.71
CA LEU A 282 -0.72 12.20 7.99
C LEU A 282 0.43 11.85 8.96
N VAL A 283 0.70 10.55 9.07
CA VAL A 283 1.74 9.95 9.94
C VAL A 283 3.01 9.64 9.16
N SER A 284 2.90 9.31 7.87
CA SER A 284 4.05 8.93 7.04
C SER A 284 4.01 9.64 5.68
N LEU A 285 5.11 10.29 5.33
CA LEU A 285 5.30 10.95 4.06
C LEU A 285 6.64 10.53 3.45
N ASP A 286 6.59 9.88 2.28
CA ASP A 286 7.78 9.49 1.54
C ASP A 286 7.91 10.30 0.24
N LEU A 287 9.00 11.06 0.15
CA LEU A 287 9.34 11.90 -1.01
C LEU A 287 10.72 11.54 -1.56
N ARG A 288 11.28 10.38 -1.24
CA ARG A 288 12.64 9.98 -1.68
C ARG A 288 12.77 10.00 -3.20
N LEU A 289 13.99 10.18 -3.71
CA LEU A 289 14.30 10.12 -5.16
C LEU A 289 13.54 11.17 -6.01
N ASN A 290 13.22 12.33 -5.43
CA ASN A 290 12.65 13.48 -6.14
C ASN A 290 13.70 14.59 -6.36
N ARG A 291 13.26 15.81 -6.73
CA ARG A 291 14.14 16.94 -7.04
C ARG A 291 13.69 18.22 -6.31
N LEU A 292 13.26 18.07 -5.05
CA LEU A 292 12.76 19.18 -4.23
C LEU A 292 13.80 20.31 -4.08
N GLY A 293 15.09 19.98 -4.13
CA GLY A 293 16.18 20.91 -3.90
C GLY A 293 16.24 21.41 -2.45
N ASP A 294 17.19 22.30 -2.18
CA ASP A 294 17.41 22.84 -0.84
C ASP A 294 16.18 23.61 -0.33
N ASP A 295 15.63 24.50 -1.15
CA ASP A 295 14.46 25.32 -0.80
C ASP A 295 13.18 24.51 -0.54
N GLY A 296 12.93 23.48 -1.35
CA GLY A 296 11.76 22.62 -1.19
C GLY A 296 11.83 21.79 0.09
N CYS A 297 13.01 21.19 0.35
CA CYS A 297 13.25 20.42 1.58
C CYS A 297 13.20 21.32 2.81
N LYS A 298 13.83 22.51 2.77
CA LYS A 298 13.75 23.49 3.84
C LYS A 298 12.30 23.87 4.16
N ALA A 299 11.48 24.16 3.15
CA ALA A 299 10.08 24.53 3.35
C ALA A 299 9.26 23.42 4.03
N LEU A 300 9.50 22.15 3.66
CA LEU A 300 8.90 20.99 4.32
C LEU A 300 9.34 20.88 5.78
N LEU A 301 10.63 21.01 6.06
CA LEU A 301 11.17 20.87 7.41
C LEU A 301 10.75 22.03 8.32
N ASP A 302 10.69 23.26 7.78
CA ASP A 302 10.12 24.42 8.47
C ASP A 302 8.60 24.26 8.72
N ALA A 303 7.90 23.40 7.98
CA ALA A 303 6.52 23.05 8.26
C ALA A 303 6.35 22.30 9.57
N LEU A 304 7.29 21.41 9.88
CA LEU A 304 7.28 20.57 11.06
C LEU A 304 7.62 21.35 12.35
N ARG A 305 8.21 22.55 12.22
CA ARG A 305 8.61 23.39 13.35
C ARG A 305 7.47 24.21 13.96
N SER A 306 6.52 24.68 13.16
CA SER A 306 5.58 25.73 13.60
C SER A 306 4.46 25.26 14.53
N GLY A 307 4.45 23.99 14.95
CA GLY A 307 3.46 23.49 15.92
C GLY A 307 3.72 23.92 17.36
N SER A 308 4.78 24.72 17.63
CA SER A 308 5.22 25.05 18.99
C SER A 308 5.17 26.54 19.36
N SER A 309 4.72 27.47 18.49
CA SER A 309 4.92 28.91 18.77
C SER A 309 3.85 29.90 18.27
N SER A 310 2.58 29.52 18.12
CA SER A 310 1.51 30.51 18.08
C SER A 310 0.29 30.04 18.88
N GLY A 311 -0.15 30.89 19.81
CA GLY A 311 -1.28 30.65 20.72
C GLY A 311 -2.65 30.63 20.04
N GLY A 312 -2.83 29.74 19.07
CA GLY A 312 -4.09 29.53 18.39
C GLY A 312 -4.17 28.12 17.82
N GLY A 313 -4.56 27.14 18.65
CA GLY A 313 -5.24 25.88 18.31
C GLY A 313 -4.74 24.96 17.18
N GLY A 314 -3.66 25.30 16.46
CA GLY A 314 -3.11 24.51 15.36
C GLY A 314 -2.15 23.47 15.91
N GLY A 315 -2.66 22.27 16.21
CA GLY A 315 -1.82 21.14 16.60
C GLY A 315 -0.70 20.87 15.60
N CYS A 316 0.45 20.40 16.09
CA CYS A 316 1.54 19.92 15.26
C CYS A 316 1.07 18.76 14.37
N ALA A 317 1.52 18.73 13.12
CA ALA A 317 1.29 17.57 12.24
C ALA A 317 1.77 16.30 12.98
N PRO A 318 0.98 15.21 13.01
CA PRO A 318 1.35 13.97 13.71
C PRO A 318 2.38 13.15 12.93
N LEU A 319 3.21 13.80 12.10
CA LEU A 319 4.12 13.11 11.20
C LEU A 319 5.20 12.39 12.03
N GLU A 320 5.27 11.08 11.87
CA GLU A 320 6.22 10.20 12.53
C GLU A 320 7.33 9.76 11.58
N ARG A 321 7.02 9.56 10.29
CA ARG A 321 7.96 9.05 9.29
C ARG A 321 8.11 10.00 8.12
N LEU A 322 9.34 10.39 7.81
CA LEU A 322 9.66 11.31 6.71
C LEU A 322 10.82 10.78 5.85
N GLY A 323 10.53 10.52 4.57
CA GLY A 323 11.54 10.18 3.56
C GLY A 323 11.90 11.38 2.69
N LEU A 324 13.15 11.84 2.76
CA LEU A 324 13.73 12.93 1.97
C LEU A 324 15.01 12.53 1.23
N ALA A 325 15.41 11.26 1.26
CA ALA A 325 16.62 10.79 0.59
C ALA A 325 16.70 11.20 -0.89
N ALA A 326 17.91 11.58 -1.32
CA ALA A 326 18.23 11.91 -2.71
C ALA A 326 17.25 12.93 -3.35
N ASN A 327 17.03 14.05 -2.66
CA ASN A 327 16.19 15.17 -3.11
C ASN A 327 16.97 16.42 -3.53
N GLY A 328 18.30 16.40 -3.41
CA GLY A 328 19.14 17.58 -3.60
C GLY A 328 19.01 18.59 -2.46
N ALA A 329 18.71 18.13 -1.24
CA ALA A 329 18.69 18.99 -0.05
C ALA A 329 20.11 19.50 0.25
N GLY A 330 20.23 20.77 0.60
CA GLY A 330 21.50 21.46 0.82
C GLY A 330 21.70 21.86 2.29
N PRO A 331 22.65 22.77 2.57
CA PRO A 331 22.92 23.25 3.92
C PRO A 331 21.72 23.93 4.60
N ALA A 332 20.85 24.61 3.85
CA ALA A 332 19.69 25.28 4.44
C ALA A 332 18.66 24.25 4.94
N ALA A 333 18.43 23.18 4.18
CA ALA A 333 17.63 22.04 4.59
C ALA A 333 18.30 21.28 5.74
N GLY A 334 19.63 21.16 5.78
CA GLY A 334 20.35 20.56 6.90
C GLY A 334 20.11 21.29 8.23
N ALA A 335 20.19 22.63 8.21
CA ALA A 335 19.86 23.46 9.36
C ALA A 335 18.38 23.33 9.76
N ALA A 336 17.47 23.32 8.78
CA ALA A 336 16.04 23.14 9.01
C ALA A 336 15.72 21.75 9.58
N LEU A 337 16.43 20.71 9.16
CA LEU A 337 16.28 19.33 9.66
C LEU A 337 16.68 19.26 11.12
N ALA A 338 17.84 19.80 11.49
CA ALA A 338 18.27 19.87 12.88
C ALA A 338 17.25 20.63 13.75
N ALA A 339 16.69 21.73 13.25
CA ALA A 339 15.66 22.47 13.95
C ALA A 339 14.32 21.71 14.06
N ALA A 340 13.90 21.01 13.00
CA ALA A 340 12.70 20.19 13.00
C ALA A 340 12.80 19.03 14.00
N LEU A 341 13.95 18.36 14.08
CA LEU A 341 14.20 17.26 15.02
C LEU A 341 14.15 17.70 16.48
N ARG A 342 14.60 18.93 16.79
CA ARG A 342 14.49 19.51 18.14
C ARG A 342 13.07 19.88 18.54
N CYS A 343 12.26 20.37 17.58
CA CYS A 343 10.91 20.87 17.87
C CYS A 343 9.83 19.78 17.75
N SER A 344 10.04 18.75 16.94
CA SER A 344 9.04 17.72 16.73
C SER A 344 9.00 16.73 17.90
N ARG A 345 7.79 16.45 18.38
CA ARG A 345 7.52 15.44 19.42
C ARG A 345 7.02 14.11 18.86
N THR A 346 6.74 14.04 17.56
CA THR A 346 6.18 12.84 16.90
C THR A 346 7.17 12.21 15.93
N LEU A 347 8.08 13.00 15.34
CA LEU A 347 8.96 12.54 14.28
C LEU A 347 9.96 11.50 14.81
N SER A 348 9.72 10.24 14.43
CA SER A 348 10.39 9.06 14.97
C SER A 348 11.37 8.45 13.97
N GLN A 349 11.13 8.61 12.66
CA GLN A 349 12.00 8.09 11.61
C GLN A 349 12.19 9.12 10.50
N VAL A 350 13.45 9.40 10.18
CA VAL A 350 13.80 10.30 9.07
C VAL A 350 14.88 9.67 8.21
N ASP A 351 14.66 9.65 6.90
CA ASP A 351 15.68 9.29 5.92
C ASP A 351 16.03 10.54 5.09
N ALA A 352 17.20 11.12 5.35
CA ALA A 352 17.73 12.27 4.62
C ALA A 352 18.95 11.90 3.76
N SER A 353 19.23 10.60 3.58
CA SER A 353 20.45 10.09 2.95
C SER A 353 20.64 10.57 1.50
N GLY A 354 21.88 10.66 1.05
CA GLY A 354 22.20 11.05 -0.34
C GLY A 354 21.82 12.50 -0.70
N ASN A 355 21.76 13.40 0.28
CA ASN A 355 21.56 14.85 0.09
C ASN A 355 22.81 15.65 0.45
N ALA A 356 23.10 16.77 -0.21
CA ALA A 356 24.30 17.56 0.07
C ALA A 356 24.13 18.53 1.26
N LEU A 357 23.81 18.03 2.47
CA LEU A 357 23.62 18.86 3.67
C LEU A 357 24.88 19.62 4.10
N GLY A 358 26.06 19.06 3.81
CA GLY A 358 27.35 19.69 4.05
C GLY A 358 27.82 19.66 5.52
N ALA A 359 29.11 19.92 5.73
CA ALA A 359 29.78 19.72 7.02
C ALA A 359 29.21 20.60 8.14
N ALA A 360 28.69 21.78 7.79
CA ALA A 360 28.05 22.69 8.74
C ALA A 360 26.78 22.11 9.40
N ALA A 361 26.15 21.10 8.78
CA ALA A 361 24.98 20.44 9.35
C ALA A 361 25.32 19.37 10.40
N GLY A 362 26.57 18.88 10.45
CA GLY A 362 26.97 17.75 11.31
C GLY A 362 26.76 18.00 12.80
N ALA A 363 27.40 19.02 13.36
CA ALA A 363 27.26 19.35 14.78
C ALA A 363 25.81 19.69 15.18
N PRO A 364 25.05 20.51 14.42
CA PRO A 364 23.63 20.77 14.70
C PRO A 364 22.75 19.52 14.68
N LEU A 365 22.98 18.59 13.75
CA LEU A 365 22.22 17.34 13.67
C LEU A 365 22.55 16.40 14.83
N ALA A 366 23.83 16.23 15.17
CA ALA A 366 24.25 15.43 16.30
C ALA A 366 23.66 15.96 17.63
N ALA A 367 23.62 17.29 17.80
CA ALA A 367 22.95 17.92 18.93
C ALA A 367 21.44 17.66 18.93
N ALA A 368 20.77 17.84 17.78
CA ALA A 368 19.34 17.61 17.65
C ALA A 368 18.93 16.16 17.94
N VAL A 369 19.75 15.18 17.52
CA VAL A 369 19.52 13.75 17.84
C VAL A 369 19.58 13.54 19.35
N ARG A 370 20.60 14.09 20.03
CA ARG A 370 20.73 14.01 21.51
C ARG A 370 19.54 14.63 22.23
N GLU A 371 19.02 15.75 21.76
CA GLU A 371 17.91 16.47 22.37
C GLU A 371 16.52 15.89 22.04
N SER A 372 16.37 15.22 20.89
CA SER A 372 15.09 14.64 20.48
C SER A 372 14.72 13.42 21.33
N ALA A 373 13.54 13.43 21.94
CA ALA A 373 13.01 12.30 22.70
C ALA A 373 12.29 11.25 21.82
N ALA A 374 11.70 11.69 20.71
CA ALA A 374 10.85 10.86 19.84
C ALA A 374 11.66 10.08 18.79
N LEU A 375 12.78 10.63 18.32
CA LEU A 375 13.57 10.06 17.24
C LEU A 375 14.12 8.67 17.59
N VAL A 376 13.87 7.73 16.68
CA VAL A 376 14.31 6.33 16.75
C VAL A 376 15.30 5.99 15.65
N ALA A 377 15.09 6.55 14.45
CA ALA A 377 15.96 6.31 13.30
C ALA A 377 16.21 7.60 12.53
N LEU A 378 17.47 7.87 12.19
CA LEU A 378 17.89 8.92 11.29
C LEU A 378 18.94 8.38 10.34
N ASP A 379 18.67 8.41 9.04
CA ASP A 379 19.66 8.09 8.00
C ASP A 379 20.17 9.39 7.37
N VAL A 380 21.46 9.66 7.55
CA VAL A 380 22.19 10.82 6.99
C VAL A 380 23.42 10.35 6.21
N ARG A 381 23.43 9.10 5.77
CA ARG A 381 24.54 8.56 4.97
C ARG A 381 24.69 9.33 3.68
N ARG A 382 25.94 9.55 3.27
CA ARG A 382 26.27 10.31 2.06
C ARG A 382 25.71 11.74 2.07
N CYS A 383 25.60 12.35 3.26
CA CYS A 383 25.14 13.73 3.38
C CYS A 383 26.23 14.80 3.40
N GLY A 384 27.49 14.38 3.47
CA GLY A 384 28.63 15.29 3.59
C GLY A 384 28.70 16.02 4.93
N ILE A 385 28.15 15.46 6.01
CA ILE A 385 28.12 16.07 7.36
C ILE A 385 29.41 15.85 8.18
N GLY A 386 30.37 15.11 7.62
CA GLY A 386 31.59 14.67 8.31
C GLY A 386 31.41 13.28 8.94
N GLY A 387 32.41 12.41 8.77
CA GLY A 387 32.37 11.01 9.21
C GLY A 387 32.13 10.87 10.72
N ASP A 388 32.83 11.66 11.52
CA ASP A 388 32.72 11.64 12.98
C ASP A 388 31.29 11.95 13.46
N HIS A 389 30.59 12.87 12.80
CA HIS A 389 29.20 13.20 13.14
C HIS A 389 28.22 12.12 12.70
N GLU A 390 28.46 11.49 11.54
CA GLU A 390 27.65 10.36 11.04
C GLU A 390 27.76 9.15 11.98
N GLU A 391 28.97 8.85 12.44
CA GLU A 391 29.25 7.80 13.43
C GLU A 391 28.60 8.13 14.77
N ALA A 392 28.81 9.33 15.32
CA ALA A 392 28.22 9.75 16.59
C ALA A 392 26.68 9.70 16.60
N ILE A 393 26.03 10.07 15.49
CA ILE A 393 24.57 9.95 15.34
C ILE A 393 24.14 8.47 15.36
N THR A 394 24.86 7.61 14.65
CA THR A 394 24.56 6.18 14.55
C THR A 394 24.72 5.50 15.92
N GLU A 395 25.81 5.78 16.63
CA GLU A 395 26.07 5.22 17.96
C GLU A 395 25.02 5.66 18.98
N GLU A 396 24.64 6.94 19.02
CA GLU A 396 23.62 7.43 19.96
C GLU A 396 22.27 6.74 19.72
N LEU A 397 21.86 6.56 18.47
CA LEU A 397 20.60 5.88 18.12
C LEU A 397 20.64 4.39 18.46
N LEU A 398 21.77 3.71 18.22
CA LEU A 398 21.96 2.32 18.63
C LEU A 398 21.91 2.17 20.16
N ALA A 399 22.62 3.03 20.90
CA ALA A 399 22.59 3.03 22.36
C ALA A 399 21.17 3.29 22.92
N ARG A 400 20.35 4.10 22.25
CA ARG A 400 18.92 4.27 22.60
C ARG A 400 18.11 3.01 22.33
N ALA A 401 18.30 2.37 21.18
CA ALA A 401 17.61 1.13 20.82
C ALA A 401 17.91 0.03 21.84
N GLU A 402 19.18 -0.11 22.24
CA GLU A 402 19.59 -1.06 23.28
C GLU A 402 19.00 -0.72 24.66
N ARG A 403 18.99 0.56 25.06
CA ARG A 403 18.36 0.99 26.33
C ARG A 403 16.88 0.64 26.35
N ARG A 404 16.17 0.83 25.24
CA ARG A 404 14.75 0.46 25.10
C ARG A 404 14.55 -1.05 25.12
N ALA A 405 15.41 -1.83 24.45
CA ALA A 405 15.35 -3.29 24.48
C ALA A 405 15.57 -3.84 25.89
N ARG A 406 16.49 -3.26 26.67
CA ARG A 406 16.76 -3.62 28.07
C ARG A 406 15.65 -3.23 29.03
N ALA A 407 14.92 -2.16 28.76
CA ALA A 407 13.82 -1.67 29.61
C ALA A 407 12.54 -2.54 29.55
N GLY A 408 12.44 -3.47 28.59
CA GLY A 408 11.30 -4.37 28.42
C GLY A 408 9.99 -3.66 28.03
N PRO A 409 8.90 -4.41 27.74
CA PRO A 409 7.64 -3.83 27.24
C PRO A 409 6.81 -3.09 28.32
N GLY A 410 7.28 -2.99 29.57
CA GLY A 410 6.49 -2.57 30.73
C GLY A 410 6.86 -1.23 31.38
N GLY A 411 7.88 -0.51 30.90
CA GLY A 411 8.41 0.69 31.57
C GLY A 411 7.60 1.99 31.40
N GLY A 412 6.42 1.93 30.79
CA GLY A 412 5.65 3.11 30.36
C GLY A 412 4.28 3.28 31.02
N ALA A 413 4.17 3.13 32.35
CA ALA A 413 2.96 3.51 33.09
C ALA A 413 3.26 3.73 34.59
N LEU A 414 4.03 4.76 34.93
CA LEU A 414 4.08 5.29 36.30
C LEU A 414 3.99 6.82 36.24
N GLY A 415 2.77 7.28 35.97
CA GLY A 415 2.35 8.67 36.06
C GLY A 415 0.89 8.77 36.51
N ALA A 416 0.45 7.86 37.40
CA ALA A 416 -0.75 8.05 38.19
C ALA A 416 -0.32 8.74 39.50
N SER A 417 -0.30 10.07 39.49
CA SER A 417 -0.25 10.84 40.72
C SER A 417 -1.60 10.69 41.44
N GLY A 418 -1.57 9.98 42.57
CA GLY A 418 -2.62 10.04 43.56
C GLY A 418 -2.71 11.44 44.18
N GLY A 419 -3.93 11.90 44.39
CA GLY A 419 -4.29 12.99 45.28
C GLY A 419 -5.56 12.55 46.01
N LEU A 420 -5.47 12.54 47.33
CA LEU A 420 -6.48 12.14 48.32
C LEU A 420 -7.88 12.71 48.07
#